data_AF-A0A9W7M5K2-F1
#
_entry.id   AF-A0A9W7M5K2-F1
#
_cell.length_a   1.000
_cell.length_b   1.000
_cell.length_c   1.000
_cell.angle_alpha   90.00
_cell.angle_beta   90.00
_cell.angle_gamma   90.00
#
_symmetry.space_group_name_H-M   'P 1'
#
loop_
_entity.id
_entity.type
_entity.pdbx_description
1 polymer ?
#
loop_
_entity_poly.entity_id
_entity_poly.type
_entity_poly.pdbx_seq_one_letter_code
_entity_poly.pdbx_strand_id
1 'polypeptide(L)'
;MEDGLASLTIEDDEDNEIQVQEEGEGLPAGISSDLCFVGRFLTTSVIHFQSMRNTLANLWRPLGGIAISELGENRYLFRFFHPVDMERIEGGAPWNFNTRLLIFHRLKVGENPMEVPLHFAPFWILVYDVLHGYMSERVARQLGAFIGTFIEYDSKQFLWVTKEL
;
A
#
# COMPACT_ATOMS: atom_id res chain seq x y z
N MET A 1 -38.65 -66.27 20.18
CA MET A 1 -38.90 -64.95 20.80
C MET A 1 -37.73 -64.12 20.36
N GLU A 2 -37.93 -63.47 19.22
CA GLU A 2 -36.92 -62.78 18.41
C GLU A 2 -37.06 -61.30 18.75
N ASP A 3 -36.18 -60.80 19.61
CA ASP A 3 -36.23 -59.40 20.03
C ASP A 3 -34.96 -58.67 19.55
N GLY A 4 -35.14 -57.91 18.46
CA GLY A 4 -34.73 -56.50 18.44
C GLY A 4 -33.26 -56.15 18.22
N LEU A 5 -32.63 -56.63 17.14
CA LEU A 5 -31.42 -56.00 16.58
C LEU A 5 -31.84 -54.86 15.65
N ALA A 6 -32.10 -53.67 16.21
CA ALA A 6 -32.22 -52.44 15.43
C ALA A 6 -31.97 -51.20 16.33
N SER A 7 -30.71 -50.80 16.45
CA SER A 7 -30.35 -49.40 16.71
C SER A 7 -28.91 -49.18 16.24
N LEU A 8 -28.77 -48.90 14.94
CA LEU A 8 -27.60 -48.22 14.41
C LEU A 8 -28.14 -46.86 13.93
N THR A 9 -28.00 -45.85 14.77
CA THR A 9 -28.17 -44.46 14.34
C THR A 9 -26.82 -44.08 13.72
N ILE A 10 -26.81 -43.89 12.41
CA ILE A 10 -25.68 -43.25 11.72
C ILE A 10 -25.78 -41.77 12.08
N GLU A 11 -24.94 -41.32 13.00
CA GLU A 11 -24.62 -39.91 13.12
C GLU A 11 -23.59 -39.60 12.02
N ASP A 12 -23.98 -38.65 11.18
CA ASP A 12 -23.30 -38.20 9.98
C ASP A 12 -22.02 -37.45 10.38
N ASP A 13 -20.91 -38.20 10.57
CA ASP A 13 -19.57 -37.68 10.87
C ASP A 13 -18.86 -37.14 9.60
N GLU A 14 -19.53 -36.27 8.86
CA GLU A 14 -18.91 -35.47 7.78
C GLU A 14 -19.10 -33.99 8.07
N ASP A 15 -18.25 -33.45 8.95
CA ASP A 15 -17.69 -32.08 8.88
C ASP A 15 -16.68 -31.88 10.02
N ASN A 16 -15.62 -32.69 10.05
CA ASN A 16 -14.40 -32.30 10.77
C ASN A 16 -13.63 -31.33 9.86
N GLU A 17 -14.02 -30.06 9.89
CA GLU A 17 -13.23 -28.96 9.36
C GLU A 17 -11.85 -28.99 10.02
N ILE A 18 -10.83 -29.33 9.25
CA ILE A 18 -9.43 -29.27 9.69
C ILE A 18 -9.12 -27.79 9.94
N GLN A 19 -9.15 -27.36 11.20
CA GLN A 19 -8.63 -26.06 11.60
C GLN A 19 -7.10 -26.11 11.50
N VAL A 20 -6.59 -25.72 10.33
CA VAL A 20 -5.17 -25.41 10.17
C VAL A 20 -4.91 -24.15 10.98
N GLN A 21 -4.30 -24.31 12.15
CA GLN A 21 -3.66 -23.19 12.84
C GLN A 21 -2.49 -22.73 11.98
N GLU A 22 -2.69 -21.67 11.20
CA GLU A 22 -1.58 -20.88 10.68
C GLU A 22 -0.94 -20.14 11.85
N GLU A 23 0.05 -20.77 12.48
CA GLU A 23 1.07 -20.06 13.26
C GLU A 23 1.95 -19.27 12.29
N GLY A 24 1.41 -18.15 11.83
CA GLY A 24 2.15 -17.04 11.27
C GLY A 24 1.57 -15.78 11.88
N GLU A 25 2.40 -14.82 12.24
CA GLU A 25 1.97 -13.45 12.53
C GLU A 25 1.47 -12.80 11.22
N GLY A 26 0.35 -13.33 10.73
CA GLY A 26 -0.39 -12.85 9.58
C GLY A 26 -1.48 -11.87 10.02
N LEU A 27 -1.95 -11.11 9.05
CA LEU A 27 -3.08 -10.19 9.19
C LEU A 27 -4.24 -10.86 9.95
N PRO A 28 -4.90 -10.18 10.92
CA PRO A 28 -6.01 -10.77 11.67
C PRO A 28 -7.03 -11.45 10.75
N ALA A 29 -7.46 -12.67 11.09
CA ALA A 29 -8.28 -13.53 10.25
C ALA A 29 -9.43 -12.77 9.54
N GLY A 30 -9.48 -12.89 8.20
CA GLY A 30 -10.53 -12.28 7.35
C GLY A 30 -10.09 -11.09 6.50
N ILE A 31 -8.79 -10.82 6.39
CA ILE A 31 -8.29 -9.69 5.59
C ILE A 31 -7.84 -10.19 4.23
N SER A 32 -8.65 -9.95 3.20
CA SER A 32 -8.15 -9.97 1.83
C SER A 32 -6.99 -8.97 1.74
N SER A 33 -5.79 -9.48 1.45
CA SER A 33 -4.58 -8.68 1.30
C SER A 33 -4.63 -7.78 0.05
N ASP A 34 -5.64 -7.96 -0.80
CA ASP A 34 -5.70 -7.42 -2.16
C ASP A 34 -5.84 -5.89 -2.21
N LEU A 35 -6.28 -5.28 -1.10
CA LEU A 35 -6.51 -3.83 -0.95
C LEU A 35 -5.81 -3.24 0.29
N CYS A 36 -4.62 -3.73 0.62
CA CYS A 36 -3.82 -3.18 1.72
C CYS A 36 -2.49 -2.55 1.27
N PHE A 37 -2.13 -1.40 1.85
CA PHE A 37 -0.76 -0.92 1.89
C PHE A 37 -0.14 -1.21 3.25
N VAL A 38 1.12 -1.60 3.26
CA VAL A 38 1.97 -1.46 4.45
C VAL A 38 2.89 -0.27 4.24
N GLY A 39 3.04 0.57 5.27
CA GLY A 39 3.90 1.74 5.18
C GLY A 39 4.60 2.08 6.47
N ARG A 40 5.68 2.84 6.35
CA ARG A 40 6.47 3.38 7.46
C ARG A 40 6.85 4.82 7.17
N PHE A 41 7.00 5.62 8.22
CA PHE A 41 7.51 6.98 8.06
C PHE A 41 9.03 7.00 8.21
N LEU A 42 9.72 7.75 7.35
CA LEU A 42 11.15 8.01 7.50
C LEU A 42 11.40 8.97 8.67
N THR A 43 11.40 8.43 9.88
CA THR A 43 11.66 9.17 11.11
C THR A 43 12.13 8.23 12.21
N THR A 44 12.93 8.75 13.14
CA THR A 44 13.24 8.09 14.41
C THR A 44 12.32 8.55 15.55
N SER A 45 11.54 9.61 15.31
CA SER A 45 10.65 10.20 16.29
C SER A 45 9.31 9.47 16.31
N VAL A 46 8.72 9.33 17.50
CA VAL A 46 7.38 8.78 17.66
C VAL A 46 6.37 9.61 16.86
N ILE A 47 5.44 8.93 16.20
CA ILE A 47 4.30 9.54 15.49
C ILE A 47 3.06 9.35 16.34
N HIS A 48 2.32 10.43 16.55
CA HIS A 48 1.04 10.34 17.24
C HIS A 48 -0.01 9.71 16.31
N PHE A 49 -0.29 8.42 16.51
CA PHE A 49 -1.12 7.59 15.64
C PHE A 49 -2.47 8.23 15.32
N GLN A 50 -3.19 8.71 16.34
CA GLN A 50 -4.53 9.28 16.16
C GLN A 50 -4.52 10.53 15.27
N SER A 51 -3.49 11.38 15.41
CA SER A 51 -3.35 12.58 14.57
C SER A 51 -2.99 12.20 13.14
N MET A 52 -2.03 11.30 12.96
CA MET A 52 -1.63 10.78 11.65
C MET A 52 -2.83 10.15 10.92
N ARG A 53 -3.56 9.27 11.60
CA ARG A 53 -4.75 8.61 11.06
C ARG A 53 -5.79 9.60 10.58
N ASN A 54 -6.15 10.58 11.41
CA ASN A 54 -7.14 11.59 11.07
C ASN A 54 -6.68 12.46 9.90
N THR A 55 -5.40 12.89 9.90
CA THR A 55 -4.86 13.72 8.83
C THR A 55 -4.82 12.98 7.50
N LEU A 56 -4.32 11.73 7.45
CA LEU A 56 -4.27 10.96 6.21
C LEU A 56 -5.66 10.59 5.69
N ALA A 57 -6.58 10.19 6.57
CA ALA A 57 -7.97 9.91 6.17
C ALA A 57 -8.64 11.16 5.56
N ASN A 58 -8.43 12.34 6.17
CA ASN A 58 -8.97 13.60 5.67
C ASN A 58 -8.28 14.13 4.40
N LEU A 59 -7.00 13.83 4.22
CA LEU A 59 -6.22 14.22 3.06
C LEU A 59 -6.59 13.36 1.85
N TRP A 60 -6.60 12.04 2.04
CA TRP A 60 -6.86 11.09 0.96
C TRP A 60 -8.32 11.07 0.56
N ARG A 61 -9.26 11.27 1.49
CA ARG A 61 -10.72 11.25 1.24
C ARG A 61 -11.16 10.08 0.36
N PRO A 62 -10.88 8.84 0.78
CA PRO A 62 -11.30 7.66 0.02
C PRO A 62 -12.83 7.59 -0.06
N LEU A 63 -13.35 7.17 -1.22
CA LEU A 63 -14.79 7.00 -1.45
C LEU A 63 -15.38 5.94 -0.51
N GLY A 64 -14.67 4.82 -0.35
CA GLY A 64 -15.09 3.71 0.51
C GLY A 64 -14.66 3.83 1.98
N GLY A 65 -13.99 4.92 2.36
CA GLY A 65 -13.31 5.01 3.65
C GLY A 65 -11.94 4.30 3.65
N ILE A 66 -11.25 4.38 4.80
CA ILE A 66 -9.97 3.72 5.02
C ILE A 66 -9.87 3.28 6.48
N ALA A 67 -9.40 2.06 6.70
CA ALA A 67 -9.04 1.57 8.03
C ALA A 67 -7.51 1.60 8.17
N ILE A 68 -7.01 2.31 9.18
CA ILE A 68 -5.57 2.42 9.46
C ILE A 68 -5.31 1.74 10.80
N SER A 69 -4.35 0.83 10.83
CA SER A 69 -3.92 0.09 12.03
C SER A 69 -2.42 0.21 12.24
N GLU A 70 -1.96 0.22 13.49
CA GLU A 70 -0.54 0.19 13.83
C GLU A 70 -0.09 -1.26 13.99
N LEU A 71 1.00 -1.63 13.32
CA LEU A 71 1.59 -2.98 13.38
C LEU A 71 2.77 -3.06 14.37
N GLY A 72 3.24 -1.91 14.87
CA GLY A 72 4.45 -1.80 15.68
C GLY A 72 5.66 -1.37 14.84
N GLU A 73 6.77 -1.06 15.51
CA GLU A 73 8.05 -0.67 14.87
C GLU A 73 7.93 0.45 13.81
N ASN A 74 7.04 1.43 14.04
CA ASN A 74 6.77 2.52 13.09
C ASN A 74 6.24 2.00 11.73
N ARG A 75 5.57 0.84 11.72
CA ARG A 75 4.83 0.28 10.58
C ARG A 75 3.33 0.42 10.79
N TYR A 76 2.64 0.73 9.70
CA TYR A 76 1.21 0.98 9.65
C TYR A 76 0.58 0.20 8.50
N LEU A 77 -0.58 -0.38 8.75
CA LEU A 77 -1.40 -1.03 7.74
C LEU A 77 -2.54 -0.09 7.34
N PHE A 78 -2.67 0.14 6.05
CA PHE A 78 -3.73 0.94 5.45
C PHE A 78 -4.60 0.01 4.62
N ARG A 79 -5.85 -0.20 5.02
CA ARG A 79 -6.83 -1.00 4.28
C ARG A 79 -7.83 -0.11 3.56
N PHE A 80 -7.96 -0.35 2.27
CA PHE A 80 -8.93 0.29 1.40
C PHE A 80 -10.12 -0.62 1.17
N PHE A 81 -11.28 -0.02 0.90
CA PHE A 81 -12.49 -0.75 0.53
C PHE A 81 -12.77 -0.69 -0.97
N HIS A 82 -12.02 0.14 -1.72
CA HIS A 82 -12.20 0.31 -3.15
C HIS A 82 -10.84 0.39 -3.88
N PRO A 83 -10.62 -0.37 -4.97
CA PRO A 83 -9.35 -0.37 -5.71
C PRO A 83 -9.01 1.01 -6.29
N VAL A 84 -10.01 1.77 -6.76
CA VAL A 84 -9.80 3.13 -7.29
C VAL A 84 -9.21 4.08 -6.25
N ASP A 85 -9.56 3.93 -4.96
CA ASP A 85 -8.95 4.75 -3.91
C ASP A 85 -7.48 4.39 -3.72
N MET A 86 -7.16 3.10 -3.75
CA MET A 86 -5.78 2.58 -3.66
C MET A 86 -4.92 3.12 -4.80
N GLU A 87 -5.37 2.97 -6.05
CA GLU A 87 -4.64 3.44 -7.24
C GLU A 87 -4.44 4.97 -7.24
N ARG A 88 -5.47 5.73 -6.85
CA ARG A 88 -5.38 7.19 -6.77
C ARG A 88 -4.37 7.64 -5.71
N ILE A 89 -4.35 6.97 -4.56
CA ILE A 89 -3.41 7.29 -3.48
C ILE A 89 -2.00 6.86 -3.87
N GLU A 90 -1.83 5.72 -4.53
CA GLU A 90 -0.54 5.27 -5.05
C GLU A 90 0.04 6.26 -6.08
N GLY A 91 -0.76 6.67 -7.07
CA GLY A 91 -0.36 7.64 -8.09
C GLY A 91 -0.15 9.06 -7.58
N GLY A 92 -0.67 9.40 -6.40
CA GLY A 92 -0.46 10.69 -5.73
C GLY A 92 0.81 10.77 -4.86
N ALA A 93 1.58 9.69 -4.77
CA ALA A 93 2.84 9.67 -4.04
C ALA A 93 3.85 10.69 -4.60
N PRO A 94 4.79 11.21 -3.76
CA PRO A 94 5.04 10.86 -2.36
C PRO A 94 4.07 11.52 -1.37
N TRP A 95 3.76 10.83 -0.27
CA TRP A 95 2.94 11.37 0.83
C TRP A 95 3.79 11.76 2.04
N ASN A 96 3.40 12.84 2.71
CA ASN A 96 4.09 13.33 3.90
C ASN A 96 3.10 13.61 5.03
N PHE A 97 3.53 13.36 6.27
CA PHE A 97 2.83 13.79 7.47
C PHE A 97 3.82 14.55 8.37
N ASN A 98 3.53 15.80 8.70
CA ASN A 98 4.41 16.65 9.50
C ASN A 98 5.88 16.64 9.03
N THR A 99 6.10 16.81 7.72
CA THR A 99 7.43 16.76 7.05
C THR A 99 8.16 15.41 7.10
N ARG A 100 7.47 14.34 7.49
CA ARG A 100 7.99 12.97 7.50
C ARG A 100 7.42 12.22 6.30
N LEU A 101 8.30 11.71 5.45
CA LEU A 101 7.94 10.94 4.26
C LEU A 101 7.32 9.61 4.65
N LEU A 102 6.16 9.29 4.09
CA LEU A 102 5.56 7.96 4.14
C LEU A 102 6.08 7.12 2.97
N ILE A 103 6.80 6.06 3.29
CA ILE A 103 7.11 4.99 2.34
C ILE A 103 6.06 3.91 2.51
N PHE A 104 5.48 3.44 1.42
CA PHE A 104 4.48 2.38 1.46
C PHE A 104 4.62 1.43 0.27
N HIS A 105 4.07 0.22 0.45
CA HIS A 105 4.10 -0.88 -0.51
C HIS A 105 2.72 -1.55 -0.56
N ARG A 106 2.29 -1.90 -1.77
CA ARG A 106 1.09 -2.71 -2.02
C ARG A 106 1.33 -4.15 -1.64
N LEU A 107 0.67 -4.58 -0.57
CA LEU A 107 0.75 -5.97 -0.12
C LEU A 107 0.22 -6.90 -1.21
N LYS A 108 1.00 -7.93 -1.50
CA LYS A 108 0.57 -9.05 -2.33
C LYS A 108 0.07 -10.18 -1.45
N VAL A 109 -0.72 -11.07 -2.05
CA VAL A 109 -1.21 -12.29 -1.38
C VAL A 109 0.00 -13.08 -0.86
N GLY A 110 0.00 -13.38 0.44
CA GLY A 110 1.05 -14.13 1.11
C GLY A 110 2.27 -13.32 1.58
N GLU A 111 2.32 -12.00 1.36
CA GLU A 111 3.40 -11.17 1.91
C GLU A 111 3.15 -10.84 3.39
N ASN A 112 4.16 -11.03 4.23
CA ASN A 112 4.11 -10.58 5.62
C ASN A 112 4.39 -9.06 5.71
N PRO A 113 3.43 -8.24 6.20
CA PRO A 113 3.60 -6.79 6.32
C PRO A 113 4.82 -6.35 7.15
N MET A 114 5.25 -7.15 8.12
CA MET A 114 6.39 -6.84 8.97
C MET A 114 7.73 -7.03 8.26
N GLU A 115 7.79 -7.96 7.29
CA GLU A 115 9.02 -8.32 6.58
C GLU A 115 9.20 -7.53 5.28
N VAL A 116 8.14 -6.91 4.76
CA VAL A 116 8.20 -6.13 3.52
C VAL A 116 9.26 -5.02 3.64
N PRO A 117 10.23 -4.93 2.69
CA PRO A 117 11.24 -3.90 2.67
C PRO A 117 10.65 -2.56 2.22
N LEU A 118 10.76 -1.53 3.07
CA LEU A 118 10.22 -0.18 2.82
C LEU A 118 11.36 0.83 2.69
N HIS A 119 12.17 0.70 1.64
CA HIS A 119 13.38 1.51 1.42
C HIS A 119 13.26 2.55 0.30
N PHE A 120 12.32 2.36 -0.63
CA PHE A 120 12.20 3.17 -1.83
C PHE A 120 10.86 3.88 -1.86
N ALA A 121 10.85 5.13 -2.34
CA ALA A 121 9.63 5.88 -2.63
C ALA A 121 9.76 6.54 -4.01
N PRO A 122 8.69 6.59 -4.81
CA PRO A 122 8.70 7.29 -6.09
C PRO A 122 8.71 8.81 -5.87
N PHE A 123 9.46 9.52 -6.71
CA PHE A 123 9.52 10.97 -6.73
C PHE A 123 9.46 11.48 -8.16
N TRP A 124 8.76 12.60 -8.34
CA TRP A 124 8.89 13.41 -9.55
C TRP A 124 10.12 14.30 -9.44
N ILE A 125 11.01 14.20 -10.43
CA ILE A 125 12.21 15.02 -10.53
C ILE A 125 12.00 15.99 -11.68
N LEU A 126 12.01 17.28 -11.37
CA LEU A 126 11.96 18.34 -12.37
C LEU A 126 13.39 18.75 -12.74
N VAL A 127 13.70 18.64 -14.03
CA VAL A 127 15.01 18.98 -14.59
C VAL A 127 14.87 20.28 -15.36
N TYR A 128 15.62 21.30 -14.95
CA TYR A 128 15.64 22.62 -15.57
C TYR A 128 16.76 22.73 -16.61
N ASP A 129 16.67 23.76 -17.46
CA ASP A 129 17.70 24.14 -18.44
C ASP A 129 18.11 23.05 -19.44
N VAL A 130 17.19 22.10 -19.71
CA VAL A 130 17.37 21.10 -20.77
C VAL A 130 17.12 21.78 -22.11
N LEU A 131 18.09 21.72 -23.03
CA LEU A 131 17.90 22.20 -24.39
C LEU A 131 16.77 21.41 -25.10
N HIS A 132 15.94 22.08 -25.90
CA HIS A 132 14.76 21.48 -26.55
C HIS A 132 15.05 20.17 -27.31
N GLY A 133 16.23 20.02 -27.92
CA GLY A 133 16.63 18.78 -28.61
C GLY A 133 16.91 17.59 -27.70
N TYR A 134 17.04 17.81 -26.39
CA TYR A 134 17.33 16.80 -25.37
C TYR A 134 16.11 16.48 -24.48
N MET A 135 14.97 17.14 -24.70
CA MET A 135 13.70 16.88 -24.00
C MET A 135 12.99 15.64 -24.57
N SER A 136 13.65 14.49 -24.51
CA SER A 136 13.12 13.22 -24.99
C SER A 136 13.05 12.19 -23.86
N GLU A 137 12.11 11.27 -23.95
CA GLU A 137 12.00 10.16 -22.99
C GLU A 137 13.31 9.36 -22.90
N ARG A 138 14.06 9.24 -24.01
CA ARG A 138 15.36 8.57 -24.02
C ARG A 138 16.36 9.25 -23.08
N VAL A 139 16.45 10.58 -23.11
CA VAL A 139 17.33 11.35 -22.23
C VAL A 139 16.83 11.29 -20.78
N ALA A 140 15.51 11.44 -20.58
CA ALA A 140 14.90 11.32 -19.25
C ALA A 140 15.15 9.96 -18.61
N ARG A 141 15.07 8.88 -19.39
CA ARG A 141 15.37 7.51 -18.95
C ARG A 141 16.85 7.34 -18.60
N GLN A 142 17.76 7.88 -19.40
CA GLN A 142 19.20 7.85 -19.11
C GLN A 142 19.53 8.60 -17.81
N LEU A 143 18.96 9.79 -17.62
CA LEU A 143 19.14 10.57 -16.40
C LEU A 143 18.48 9.88 -15.20
N GLY A 144 17.26 9.38 -15.36
CA GLY A 144 16.53 8.64 -14.35
C GLY A 144 17.30 7.39 -13.91
N ALA A 145 17.85 6.62 -14.84
CA ALA A 145 18.70 5.47 -14.57
C ALA A 145 20.02 5.82 -13.86
N PHE A 146 20.54 7.04 -14.08
CA PHE A 146 21.72 7.53 -13.38
C PHE A 146 21.41 7.88 -11.92
N ILE A 147 20.23 8.44 -11.65
CA ILE A 147 19.80 8.82 -10.30
C ILE A 147 19.26 7.61 -9.52
N GLY A 148 18.56 6.69 -10.19
CA GLY A 148 17.92 5.53 -9.58
C GLY A 148 17.11 4.71 -10.58
N THR A 149 15.94 4.24 -10.17
CA THR A 149 15.03 3.49 -11.05
C THR A 149 14.09 4.46 -11.76
N PHE A 150 14.17 4.52 -13.09
CA PHE A 150 13.22 5.27 -13.90
C PHE A 150 11.84 4.59 -13.90
N ILE A 151 10.79 5.36 -13.59
CA ILE A 151 9.40 4.88 -13.56
C ILE A 151 8.61 5.46 -14.73
N GLU A 152 8.52 6.78 -14.81
CA GLU A 152 7.69 7.49 -15.79
C GLU A 152 8.36 8.80 -16.24
N TYR A 153 7.99 9.27 -17.45
CA TYR A 153 8.35 10.57 -18.00
C TYR A 153 7.08 11.35 -18.36
N ASP A 154 6.93 12.54 -17.78
CA ASP A 154 5.85 13.47 -18.14
C ASP A 154 6.37 14.59 -19.05
N SER A 155 5.87 14.64 -20.28
CA SER A 155 6.18 15.67 -21.27
C SER A 155 5.24 16.88 -21.21
N LYS A 156 4.23 16.90 -20.34
CA LYS A 156 3.19 17.94 -20.33
C LYS A 156 3.57 19.22 -19.61
N GLN A 157 4.71 19.27 -18.91
CA GLN A 157 5.15 20.50 -18.22
C GLN A 157 5.58 21.64 -19.15
N PHE A 158 5.61 21.45 -20.48
CA PHE A 158 6.01 22.48 -21.47
C PHE A 158 4.95 23.55 -21.80
N LEU A 159 3.81 23.60 -21.10
CA LEU A 159 2.71 24.53 -21.40
C LEU A 159 2.52 25.66 -20.38
N TRP A 160 3.54 26.02 -19.61
CA TRP A 160 3.56 27.34 -18.97
C TRP A 160 4.06 28.36 -20.00
N VAL A 161 3.12 28.90 -20.77
CA VAL A 161 3.32 30.14 -21.53
C VAL A 161 3.77 31.21 -20.54
N THR A 162 4.98 31.73 -20.72
CA THR A 162 5.46 32.96 -20.10
C THR A 162 4.43 34.07 -20.36
N LYS A 163 3.75 34.51 -19.31
CA LYS A 163 3.12 35.82 -19.33
C LYS A 163 4.20 36.80 -18.90
N GLU A 164 4.89 37.39 -19.88
CA GLU A 164 5.68 38.59 -19.63
C GLU A 164 4.75 39.70 -19.14
N LEU A 165 5.26 40.51 -18.22
CA LEU A 165 4.58 41.64 -17.56
C LEU A 165 4.10 42.70 -18.56
#